data_AF-A0A5C6ZXS9-F1
#
_entry.id   AF-A0A5C6ZXS9-F1
#
_cell.length_a   1.000
_cell.length_b   1.000
_cell.length_c   1.000
_cell.angle_alpha   90.00
_cell.angle_beta   90.00
_cell.angle_gamma   90.00
#
_symmetry.space_group_name_H-M   'P 1'
#
loop_
_entity.id
_entity.type
_entity.pdbx_description
1 polymer ?
#
loop_
_entity_poly.entity_id
_entity_poly.type
_entity_poly.pdbx_seq_one_letter_code
_entity_poly.pdbx_strand_id
1 'polypeptide(L)'
;MNEHIQIKVFKWVSILEGLSFLLLLFIAMPLKYLFNRPQMVEVVGMAHGILFISYLVGAVIVYNILDWKFKTLLLAVACSVIPFGPFYIEKKYL
;
A
#
# COMPACT_ATOMS: atom_id res chain seq x y z
N MET A 1 18.13 -5.15 -12.73
CA MET A 1 17.03 -4.16 -12.87
C MET A 1 17.60 -2.83 -12.40
N ASN A 2 17.41 -1.72 -13.13
CA ASN A 2 17.94 -0.43 -12.71
C ASN A 2 17.27 0.05 -11.41
N GLU A 3 18.05 0.64 -10.50
CA GLU A 3 17.58 1.17 -9.21
C GLU A 3 16.43 2.18 -9.39
N HIS A 4 16.54 3.04 -10.42
CA HIS A 4 15.48 3.98 -10.81
C HIS A 4 14.15 3.30 -11.17
N ILE A 5 14.20 2.11 -11.77
CA ILE A 5 12.97 1.35 -12.12
C ILE A 5 12.34 0.80 -10.84
N GLN A 6 13.13 0.29 -9.90
CA GLN A 6 12.64 -0.27 -8.64
C GLN A 6 11.94 0.79 -7.79
N ILE A 7 12.53 1.99 -7.66
CA ILE A 7 11.92 3.11 -6.94
C ILE A 7 10.60 3.53 -7.60
N LYS A 8 10.56 3.61 -8.93
CA LYS A 8 9.35 3.99 -9.68
C LYS A 8 8.23 2.97 -9.53
N VAL A 9 8.56 1.67 -9.57
CA VAL A 9 7.60 0.59 -9.32
C VAL A 9 7.05 0.68 -7.90
N PHE A 10 7.92 0.83 -6.90
CA PHE A 10 7.50 0.94 -5.51
C PHE A 10 6.61 2.16 -5.26
N LYS A 11 6.90 3.31 -5.89
CA LYS A 11 6.03 4.49 -5.87
C LYS A 11 4.62 4.20 -6.35
N TRP A 12 4.49 3.51 -7.49
CA TRP A 12 3.17 3.09 -7.99
C TRP A 12 2.47 2.09 -7.07
N VAL A 13 3.20 1.11 -6.54
CA VAL A 13 2.65 0.14 -5.58
C VAL A 13 2.13 0.84 -4.33
N SER A 14 2.87 1.81 -3.79
CA SER A 14 2.49 2.62 -2.63
C SER A 14 1.19 3.41 -2.88
N ILE A 15 1.06 4.03 -4.05
CA ILE A 15 -0.15 4.78 -4.41
C ILE A 15 -1.34 3.83 -4.59
N LEU A 16 -1.15 2.71 -5.30
CA LEU A 16 -2.20 1.73 -5.56
C LEU A 16 -2.68 1.05 -4.28
N GLU A 17 -1.76 0.73 -3.36
CA GLU A 17 -2.08 0.13 -2.08
C GLU A 17 -2.95 1.07 -1.23
N GLY A 18 -2.51 2.32 -1.04
CA GLY A 18 -3.33 3.34 -0.35
C GLY A 18 -4.69 3.57 -1.02
N LEU A 19 -4.75 3.64 -2.35
CA LEU A 19 -6.01 3.80 -3.08
C LEU A 19 -6.93 2.57 -2.93
N SER A 20 -6.38 1.36 -2.99
CA SER A 20 -7.12 0.12 -2.79
C SER A 20 -7.69 0.01 -1.38
N PHE A 21 -6.97 0.51 -0.37
CA PHE A 21 -7.45 0.56 1.01
C PHE A 21 -8.62 1.57 1.14
N LEU A 22 -8.50 2.75 0.56
CA LEU A 22 -9.59 3.73 0.53
C LEU A 22 -10.83 3.16 -0.18
N LEU A 23 -10.65 2.48 -1.31
CA LEU A 23 -11.74 1.77 -2.01
C LEU A 23 -12.40 0.71 -1.12
N LEU A 24 -11.61 -0.06 -0.38
CA LEU A 24 -12.13 -1.08 0.52
C LEU A 24 -12.97 -0.47 1.65
N LEU A 25 -12.50 0.63 2.25
CA LEU A 25 -13.18 1.29 3.36
C LEU A 25 -14.40 2.09 2.94
N PHE A 26 -14.32 2.84 1.84
CA PHE A 26 -15.38 3.77 1.44
C PHE A 26 -16.38 3.18 0.43
N ILE A 27 -16.03 2.10 -0.28
CA ILE A 27 -16.94 1.46 -1.22
C ILE A 27 -17.31 0.06 -0.75
N ALA A 28 -16.34 -0.82 -0.57
CA ALA A 28 -16.63 -2.24 -0.32
C ALA A 28 -17.35 -2.44 1.03
N MET A 29 -16.90 -1.76 2.09
CA MET A 29 -17.52 -1.85 3.42
C MET A 29 -18.95 -1.29 3.45
N PRO A 30 -19.26 -0.07 2.94
CA PRO A 30 -20.64 0.41 2.83
C PRO A 30 -21.52 -0.52 1.98
N LEU A 31 -20.99 -1.08 0.89
CA LEU A 31 -21.77 -2.00 0.07
C LEU A 31 -22.11 -3.31 0.80
N LYS A 32 -21.20 -3.81 1.63
CA LYS A 32 -21.44 -4.96 2.51
C LYS A 32 -22.56 -4.68 3.51
N TYR A 33 -22.53 -3.55 4.21
CA TYR A 33 -23.49 -3.27 5.29
C TYR A 33 -24.83 -2.70 4.81
N LEU A 34 -24.84 -1.83 3.78
CA LEU A 34 -26.05 -1.16 3.30
C LEU A 34 -26.80 -1.99 2.26
N PHE A 35 -26.09 -2.73 1.42
CA PHE A 35 -26.67 -3.47 0.30
C PHE A 35 -26.57 -4.99 0.45
N ASN A 36 -26.06 -5.50 1.58
CA ASN A 36 -25.87 -6.93 1.85
C ASN A 36 -25.11 -7.67 0.72
N ARG A 37 -24.13 -6.99 0.09
CA ARG A 37 -23.28 -7.54 -0.98
C ARG A 37 -21.85 -7.79 -0.48
N PRO A 38 -21.59 -8.86 0.29
CA PRO A 38 -20.27 -9.13 0.86
C PRO A 38 -19.20 -9.47 -0.19
N GLN A 39 -19.60 -9.92 -1.39
CA GLN A 39 -18.70 -10.39 -2.44
C GLN A 39 -17.71 -9.31 -2.90
N MET A 40 -18.11 -8.03 -2.86
CA MET A 40 -17.24 -6.91 -3.23
C MET A 40 -16.10 -6.71 -2.22
N VAL A 41 -16.31 -7.02 -0.94
CA VAL A 41 -15.25 -6.97 0.06
C VAL A 41 -14.25 -8.10 -0.16
N GLU A 42 -14.69 -9.28 -0.59
CA GLU A 42 -13.80 -10.40 -0.90
C GLU A 42 -12.88 -10.06 -2.07
N VAL A 43 -13.44 -9.57 -3.19
CA VAL A 43 -12.66 -9.24 -4.38
C VAL A 43 -11.71 -8.06 -4.13
N VAL A 44 -12.22 -6.95 -3.58
CA VAL A 44 -11.41 -5.76 -3.30
C VAL A 44 -10.41 -6.03 -2.17
N GLY A 45 -10.79 -6.82 -1.17
CA GLY A 45 -9.92 -7.25 -0.08
C GLY A 45 -8.77 -8.12 -0.55
N MET A 46 -9.01 -9.08 -1.44
CA MET A 46 -7.95 -9.87 -2.04
C MET A 46 -6.99 -8.99 -2.86
N ALA A 47 -7.52 -8.10 -3.70
CA ALA A 47 -6.71 -7.19 -4.51
C ALA A 47 -5.84 -6.28 -3.62
N HIS A 48 -6.43 -5.72 -2.56
CA HIS A 48 -5.71 -4.92 -1.56
C HIS A 48 -4.63 -5.74 -0.85
N GLY A 49 -4.94 -6.97 -0.42
CA GLY A 49 -3.97 -7.85 0.25
C GLY A 49 -2.74 -8.16 -0.61
N ILE A 50 -2.92 -8.37 -1.92
CA ILE A 50 -1.82 -8.57 -2.87
C ILE A 50 -0.96 -7.30 -2.97
N LEU A 51 -1.60 -6.12 -3.05
CA LEU A 51 -0.90 -4.83 -3.10
C LEU A 51 -0.15 -4.54 -1.79
N PHE A 52 -0.74 -4.87 -0.64
CA PHE A 52 -0.12 -4.76 0.67
C PHE A 52 1.16 -5.59 0.78
N ILE A 53 1.12 -6.87 0.39
CA ILE A 53 2.31 -7.72 0.37
C ILE A 53 3.35 -7.16 -0.61
N SER A 54 2.93 -6.73 -1.79
CA SER A 54 3.81 -6.13 -2.80
C SER A 54 4.49 -4.86 -2.27
N TYR A 55 3.77 -4.05 -1.49
CA TYR A 55 4.30 -2.86 -0.83
C TYR A 55 5.36 -3.25 0.21
N LEU A 56 5.09 -4.22 1.08
CA LEU A 56 6.07 -4.66 2.08
C LEU A 56 7.36 -5.16 1.45
N VAL A 57 7.25 -6.00 0.41
CA VAL A 57 8.43 -6.49 -0.34
C VAL A 57 9.16 -5.33 -1.01
N GLY A 58 8.42 -4.42 -1.65
CA GLY A 58 8.98 -3.23 -2.28
C GLY A 58 9.72 -2.33 -1.28
N ALA A 59 9.17 -2.13 -0.09
CA ALA A 59 9.77 -1.33 0.98
C ALA A 59 11.11 -1.91 1.43
N VAL A 60 11.23 -3.23 1.55
CA VAL A 60 12.49 -3.91 1.89
C VAL A 60 13.51 -3.83 0.74
N ILE A 61 13.06 -3.85 -0.51
CA ILE A 61 13.94 -3.69 -1.67
C ILE A 61 14.51 -2.26 -1.70
N VAL A 62 13.65 -1.24 -1.62
CA VAL A 62 14.09 0.17 -1.68
C VAL A 62 14.81 0.63 -0.42
N TYR A 63 14.65 -0.08 0.70
CA TYR A 63 15.34 0.20 1.96
C TYR A 63 16.86 0.34 1.76
N ASN A 64 17.47 -0.62 1.06
CA ASN A 64 18.91 -0.60 0.80
C ASN A 64 19.29 0.39 -0.30
N ILE A 65 18.41 0.61 -1.28
CA ILE A 65 18.67 1.51 -2.43
C ILE A 65 18.64 2.98 -2.01
N LEU A 66 17.71 3.34 -1.14
CA LEU A 66 17.52 4.71 -0.63
C LEU A 66 18.27 4.97 0.68
N ASP A 67 19.08 4.00 1.13
CA ASP A 67 19.87 4.05 2.36
C ASP A 67 19.01 4.49 3.58
N TRP A 68 17.80 3.91 3.68
CA TRP A 68 16.86 4.26 4.73
C TRP A 68 17.37 3.75 6.08
N LYS A 69 17.19 4.56 7.13
CA LYS A 69 17.38 4.07 8.50
C LYS A 69 16.30 3.04 8.83
N PHE A 70 16.62 2.06 9.67
CA PHE A 70 15.64 1.05 10.13
C PHE A 70 14.33 1.65 10.68
N LYS A 71 14.42 2.83 11.32
CA LYS A 71 13.24 3.59 11.77
C LYS A 71 12.29 3.98 10.62
N THR A 72 12.83 4.31 9.45
CA THR A 72 12.04 4.67 8.26
C THR A 72 11.34 3.43 7.69
N LEU A 73 12.00 2.28 7.66
CA LEU A 73 11.37 1.02 7.25
C LEU A 73 10.20 0.68 8.19
N LEU A 74 10.42 0.75 9.49
CA LEU A 74 9.39 0.47 10.49
C LEU A 74 8.22 1.46 10.38
N LEU A 75 8.51 2.75 10.12
CA LEU A 75 7.49 3.75 9.83
C LEU A 75 6.73 3.41 8.54
N ALA A 76 7.41 2.97 7.47
CA ALA A 76 6.78 2.60 6.21
C ALA A 76 5.82 1.42 6.36
N VAL A 77 6.20 0.41 7.13
CA VAL A 77 5.34 -0.73 7.47
C VAL A 77 4.17 -0.28 8.35
N ALA A 78 4.39 0.51 9.39
CA ALA A 78 3.31 1.03 10.23
C ALA A 78 2.32 1.90 9.43
N CYS A 79 2.83 2.71 8.50
CA CYS A 79 2.03 3.52 7.60
C CYS A 79 1.16 2.68 6.67
N SER A 80 1.60 1.51 6.21
CA SER A 80 0.79 0.65 5.32
C SER A 80 -0.50 0.11 5.96
N VAL A 81 -0.58 0.08 7.29
CA VAL A 81 -1.79 -0.34 8.01
C VAL A 81 -2.78 0.83 8.19
N ILE A 82 -2.34 2.06 7.95
CA ILE A 82 -3.15 3.26 8.05
C ILE A 82 -3.58 3.65 6.63
N PRO A 83 -4.88 3.90 6.35
CA PRO A 83 -5.37 4.13 4.99
C PRO A 83 -4.72 5.31 4.24
N PHE A 84 -4.10 6.25 4.97
CA PHE A 84 -3.38 7.39 4.38
C PHE A 84 -1.85 7.31 4.52
N GLY A 85 -1.33 6.31 5.22
CA GLY A 85 0.10 6.18 5.44
C GLY A 85 0.94 5.91 4.18
N PRO A 86 0.50 5.10 3.20
CA PRO A 86 1.25 4.85 1.97
C PRO A 86 1.47 6.12 1.15
N PHE A 87 0.50 7.04 1.16
CA PHE A 87 0.64 8.35 0.52
C PHE A 87 1.67 9.24 1.23
N TYR A 88 1.80 9.12 2.55
CA TYR A 88 2.82 9.87 3.30
C TYR A 88 4.23 9.37 2.98
N ILE A 89 4.41 8.04 2.89
CA ILE A 89 5.70 7.44 2.55
C ILE A 89 6.10 7.81 1.13
N GLU A 90 5.15 7.74 0.19
CA GLU A 90 5.38 8.16 -1.19
C GLU A 90 5.83 9.62 -1.28
N LYS A 91 5.14 10.55 -0.61
CA LYS A 91 5.45 11.98 -0.71
C LYS A 91 6.76 12.38 -0.03
N LYS A 92 7.16 11.68 1.04
CA LYS A 92 8.29 12.07 1.89
C LYS A 92 9.59 11.34 1.55
N TYR A 93 9.50 10.11 1.06
CA TYR A 93 10.67 9.24 0.91
C TYR A 93 10.86 8.66 -0.50
N LEU A 94 9.94 8.89 -1.45
CA LEU A 94 10.03 8.48 -2.86
C LEU A 94 9.88 9.67 -3.82
#